data_AF-A0A2T6ARI4-F1
#
_entry.id   AF-A0A2T6ARI4-F1
#
_cell.length_a   1.000
_cell.length_b   1.000
_cell.length_c   1.000
_cell.angle_alpha   90.00
_cell.angle_beta   90.00
_cell.angle_gamma   90.00
#
_symmetry.space_group_name_H-M   'P 1'
#
loop_
_entity.id
_entity.type
_entity.pdbx_description
1 polymer ?
#
loop_
_entity_poly.entity_id
_entity_poly.type
_entity_poly.pdbx_seq_one_letter_code
_entity_poly.pdbx_strand_id
1 'polypeptide(L)'
;MAQQVIKLDFAAYEPKLTPEAQAAFDKWRAFYDDMAYHCRQAGCWTWAGELTYRVNGVKRMCRTVPQPVSEEHMRVILSSVEQFYSLPVAGEDNPRNPVVALMA
;
A
#
# COMPACT_ATOMS: atom_id res chain seq x y z
N MET A 1 33.26 -15.20 21.32
CA MET A 1 32.32 -14.07 21.47
C MET A 1 30.94 -14.59 21.09
N ALA A 2 29.95 -14.49 21.99
CA ALA A 2 28.60 -14.98 21.70
C ALA A 2 27.93 -14.04 20.68
N GLN A 3 27.49 -14.58 19.55
CA GLN A 3 26.79 -13.83 18.51
C GLN A 3 25.41 -13.44 19.06
N GLN A 4 25.20 -12.15 19.35
CA GLN A 4 23.90 -11.64 19.75
C GLN A 4 22.95 -11.72 18.54
N VAL A 5 22.07 -12.72 18.55
CA VAL A 5 20.97 -12.82 17.57
C VAL A 5 19.85 -11.91 18.05
N ILE A 6 19.73 -10.74 17.44
CA ILE A 6 18.57 -9.85 17.65
C ILE A 6 17.38 -10.51 16.94
N LYS A 7 16.43 -11.07 17.71
CA LYS A 7 15.14 -11.50 17.17
C LYS A 7 14.35 -10.24 16.80
N LEU A 8 14.30 -9.93 15.51
CA LEU A 8 13.40 -8.91 14.99
C LEU A 8 11.97 -9.47 15.04
N ASP A 9 11.20 -9.02 16.03
CA ASP A 9 9.76 -9.27 16.06
C ASP A 9 9.09 -8.33 15.07
N PHE A 10 9.00 -8.75 13.81
CA PHE A 10 8.33 -7.98 12.76
C PHE A 10 6.85 -7.71 13.08
N ALA A 11 6.21 -8.55 13.91
CA ALA A 11 4.81 -8.35 14.31
C ALA A 11 4.67 -7.19 15.31
N ALA A 12 5.68 -6.94 16.15
CA ALA A 12 5.70 -5.78 17.04
C ALA A 12 5.74 -4.43 16.29
N TYR A 13 6.17 -4.43 15.03
CA TYR A 13 6.24 -3.23 14.18
C TYR A 13 5.05 -3.07 13.22
N GLU A 14 4.11 -4.02 13.19
CA GLU A 14 2.88 -3.83 12.42
C GLU A 14 1.93 -2.87 13.19
N PRO A 15 1.31 -1.91 12.49
CA PRO A 15 0.34 -1.00 13.10
C PRO A 15 -0.85 -1.80 13.64
N LYS A 16 -1.30 -1.46 14.86
CA LYS A 16 -2.50 -2.04 15.45
C LYS A 16 -3.71 -1.29 14.92
N LEU A 17 -4.57 -1.97 14.16
CA LEU A 17 -5.78 -1.40 13.58
C LEU A 17 -7.00 -1.82 14.40
N THR A 18 -8.00 -0.95 14.56
CA THR A 18 -9.33 -1.42 15.00
C THR A 18 -9.96 -2.28 13.90
N PRO A 19 -10.95 -3.13 14.22
CA PRO A 19 -11.64 -3.95 13.20
C PRO A 19 -12.19 -3.12 12.03
N GLU A 20 -12.73 -1.94 12.32
CA GLU A 20 -13.30 -1.03 11.32
C GLU A 20 -12.19 -0.42 10.43
N ALA A 21 -11.08 -0.01 11.03
CA ALA A 21 -9.91 0.49 10.29
C ALA A 21 -9.28 -0.61 9.42
N GLN A 22 -9.20 -1.85 9.92
CA GLN A 22 -8.73 -2.99 9.17
C GLN A 22 -9.63 -3.27 7.96
N ALA A 23 -10.96 -3.27 8.15
CA ALA A 23 -11.92 -3.46 7.07
C ALA A 23 -11.82 -2.36 6.00
N ALA A 24 -11.66 -1.10 6.40
CA ALA A 24 -11.45 0.02 5.48
C ALA A 24 -10.13 -0.14 4.69
N PHE A 25 -9.04 -0.50 5.37
CA PHE A 25 -7.75 -0.75 4.74
C PHE A 25 -7.80 -1.92 3.76
N ASP A 26 -8.43 -3.04 4.13
CA ASP A 26 -8.52 -4.23 3.27
C ASP A 26 -9.34 -3.96 2.02
N LYS A 27 -10.46 -3.25 2.15
CA LYS A 27 -11.28 -2.83 1.00
C LYS A 27 -10.46 -1.97 0.03
N TRP A 28 -9.71 -1.01 0.56
CA TRP A 28 -8.86 -0.15 -0.25
C TRP A 28 -7.70 -0.93 -0.89
N ARG A 29 -7.01 -1.77 -0.12
CA ARG A 29 -5.84 -2.55 -0.54
C ARG A 29 -6.17 -3.55 -1.64
N ALA A 30 -7.33 -4.20 -1.58
CA ALA A 30 -7.73 -5.24 -2.54
C ALA A 30 -7.61 -4.77 -4.00
N PHE A 31 -7.97 -3.52 -4.28
CA PHE A 31 -7.83 -2.93 -5.61
C PHE A 31 -6.36 -2.84 -6.07
N TYR A 32 -5.46 -2.38 -5.21
CA TYR A 32 -4.04 -2.26 -5.52
C TYR A 32 -3.35 -3.63 -5.65
N ASP A 33 -3.74 -4.59 -4.82
CA ASP A 33 -3.20 -5.96 -4.87
C ASP A 33 -3.59 -6.64 -6.20
N ASP A 34 -4.84 -6.47 -6.65
CA ASP A 34 -5.33 -6.99 -7.93
C ASP A 34 -4.59 -6.36 -9.13
N MET A 35 -4.45 -5.03 -9.14
CA MET A 35 -3.67 -4.35 -10.16
C MET A 35 -2.20 -4.77 -10.17
N ALA A 36 -1.60 -4.94 -8.98
CA ALA A 36 -0.21 -5.38 -8.87
C ALA A 36 -0.06 -6.81 -9.40
N TYR A 37 -1.05 -7.68 -9.18
CA TYR A 37 -1.08 -9.02 -9.74
C TYR A 37 -1.10 -8.99 -11.28
N HIS A 38 -1.98 -8.20 -11.88
CA HIS A 38 -2.04 -8.05 -13.34
C HIS A 38 -0.75 -7.43 -13.92
N CYS A 39 -0.16 -6.44 -13.25
CA CYS A 39 1.13 -5.88 -13.65
C CYS A 39 2.23 -6.95 -13.69
N ARG A 40 2.27 -7.86 -12.71
CA ARG A 40 3.24 -8.97 -12.69
C ARG A 40 3.00 -9.95 -13.84
N GLN A 41 1.74 -10.31 -14.11
CA GLN A 41 1.41 -11.19 -15.24
C GLN A 41 1.81 -10.58 -16.58
N ALA A 42 1.67 -9.27 -16.74
CA ALA A 42 2.09 -8.53 -17.93
C ALA A 42 3.61 -8.26 -18.02
N GLY A 43 4.40 -8.71 -17.04
CA GLY A 43 5.85 -8.43 -16.96
C GLY A 43 6.20 -6.99 -16.58
N CYS A 44 5.22 -6.18 -16.15
CA CYS A 44 5.37 -4.78 -15.77
C CYS A 44 5.80 -4.65 -14.30
N TRP A 45 7.01 -5.10 -13.98
CA TRP A 45 7.52 -5.15 -12.60
C TRP A 45 7.68 -3.79 -11.93
N THR A 46 7.99 -2.73 -12.69
CA THR A 46 8.07 -1.36 -12.16
C THR A 46 6.75 -0.93 -11.55
N TRP A 47 5.65 -1.10 -12.29
CA TRP A 47 4.29 -0.78 -11.83
C TRP A 47 3.84 -1.66 -10.67
N ALA A 48 4.12 -2.96 -10.72
CA ALA A 48 3.83 -3.85 -9.58
C ALA A 48 4.57 -3.41 -8.30
N GLY A 49 5.81 -2.93 -8.45
CA GLY A 49 6.62 -2.38 -7.36
C GLY A 49 6.02 -1.09 -6.80
N GLU A 50 5.60 -0.16 -7.65
CA GLU A 50 4.97 1.10 -7.24
C GLU A 50 3.66 0.88 -6.47
N LEU A 51 2.81 -0.02 -6.96
CA LEU A 51 1.55 -0.38 -6.29
C LEU A 51 1.82 -0.99 -4.91
N THR A 52 2.80 -1.90 -4.83
CA THR A 52 3.23 -2.48 -3.55
C THR A 52 3.81 -1.42 -2.61
N TYR A 53 4.57 -0.45 -3.15
CA TYR A 53 5.14 0.64 -2.38
C TYR A 53 4.07 1.55 -1.79
N ARG A 54 2.97 1.82 -2.51
CA ARG A 54 1.81 2.57 -2.00
C ARG A 54 1.13 1.89 -0.82
N VAL A 55 0.84 0.59 -0.94
CA VAL A 55 0.22 -0.19 0.14
C VAL A 55 1.11 -0.14 1.40
N ASN A 56 2.42 -0.28 1.22
CA ASN A 56 3.38 -0.14 2.31
C ASN A 56 3.47 1.30 2.84
N GLY A 57 3.20 2.31 2.02
CA GLY A 57 3.08 3.72 2.42
C GLY A 57 1.99 3.94 3.46
N VAL A 58 0.79 3.37 3.24
CA VAL A 58 -0.31 3.42 4.21
C VAL A 58 0.11 2.80 5.54
N LYS A 59 0.75 1.61 5.51
CA LYS A 59 1.25 0.96 6.74
C LYS A 59 2.25 1.83 7.50
N ARG A 60 3.15 2.53 6.78
CA ARG A 60 4.11 3.45 7.40
C ARG A 60 3.40 4.64 8.06
N MET A 61 2.40 5.23 7.42
CA MET A 61 1.60 6.31 7.99
C MET A 61 0.76 5.84 9.20
N CYS A 62 0.26 4.60 9.17
CA CYS A 62 -0.43 4.02 10.31
C CYS A 62 0.45 3.90 11.56
N ARG A 63 1.78 3.85 11.41
CA ARG A 63 2.72 3.83 12.55
C ARG A 63 2.93 5.19 13.19
N THR A 64 2.56 6.28 12.52
CA THR A 64 2.78 7.66 13.01
C THR A 64 1.59 8.24 13.75
N VAL A 65 0.47 7.51 13.82
CA VAL A 65 -0.77 7.94 14.49
C VAL A 65 -1.00 7.15 15.79
N PRO A 66 -1.85 7.65 16.71
CA PRO A 66 -2.17 6.93 17.94
C PRO A 66 -2.68 5.51 17.69
N GLN A 67 -2.27 4.58 18.54
CA GLN A 67 -2.61 3.16 18.43
C GLN A 67 -3.70 2.79 19.47
N PRO A 68 -4.70 1.95 19.11
CA PRO A 68 -4.95 1.41 17.78
C PRO A 68 -5.46 2.49 16.80
N VAL A 69 -5.10 2.37 15.54
CA VAL A 69 -5.56 3.27 14.47
C VAL A 69 -7.07 3.13 14.33
N SER A 70 -7.78 4.22 14.57
CA SER A 70 -9.24 4.26 14.39
C SER A 70 -9.63 4.35 12.91
N GLU A 71 -10.88 4.06 12.61
CA GLU A 71 -11.43 4.19 11.26
C GLU A 71 -11.27 5.62 10.71
N GLU A 72 -11.45 6.63 11.54
CA GLU A 72 -11.29 8.04 11.16
C GLU A 72 -9.84 8.35 10.72
N HIS A 73 -8.86 7.93 11.51
CA HIS A 73 -7.45 8.07 11.14
C HIS A 73 -7.13 7.32 9.84
N MET A 74 -7.68 6.11 9.67
CA MET A 74 -7.50 5.33 8.45
C MET A 74 -8.06 6.08 7.23
N ARG A 75 -9.28 6.65 7.31
CA ARG A 75 -9.87 7.43 6.21
C ARG A 75 -8.99 8.62 5.80
N VAL A 76 -8.43 9.34 6.77
CA VAL A 76 -7.51 10.46 6.51
C VAL A 76 -6.20 10.00 5.86
N ILE A 77 -5.65 8.87 6.32
CA ILE A 77 -4.44 8.29 5.73
C ILE A 77 -4.70 7.88 4.28
N LEU A 78 -5.79 7.17 4.02
CA LEU A 78 -6.15 6.71 2.68
C LEU A 78 -6.39 7.89 1.73
N SER A 79 -7.13 8.92 2.16
CA SER A 79 -7.36 10.12 1.33
C SER A 79 -6.07 10.88 1.04
N SER A 80 -5.15 10.95 2.01
CA SER A 80 -3.83 11.56 1.81
C SER A 80 -3.02 10.78 0.77
N VAL A 81 -3.00 9.44 0.85
CA VAL A 81 -2.27 8.62 -0.12
C VAL A 81 -2.83 8.77 -1.53
N GLU A 82 -4.15 8.87 -1.69
CA GLU A 82 -4.78 9.10 -3.00
C GLU A 82 -4.44 10.49 -3.58
N GLN A 83 -4.35 11.51 -2.74
CA GLN A 83 -4.00 12.87 -3.16
C GLN A 83 -2.52 13.02 -3.54
N PHE A 84 -1.61 12.46 -2.75
CA PHE A 84 -0.16 12.61 -2.97
C PHE A 84 0.39 11.64 -4.02
N TYR A 85 -0.26 10.50 -4.20
CA TYR A 85 0.10 9.51 -5.20
C TYR A 85 -1.05 9.42 -6.20
N SER A 86 -1.17 10.39 -7.11
CA SER A 86 -1.93 10.15 -8.34
C SER A 86 -1.22 9.03 -9.12
N LEU A 87 -1.94 7.99 -9.53
CA LEU A 87 -1.36 6.99 -10.43
C LEU A 87 -0.93 7.75 -11.69
N PRO A 88 0.32 7.65 -12.16
CA PRO A 88 0.69 8.23 -13.44
C PRO A 88 -0.26 7.69 -14.51
N VAL A 89 -1.28 8.46 -14.87
CA VAL A 89 -2.09 8.21 -16.06
C VAL A 89 -1.10 8.27 -17.21
N ALA A 90 -1.11 7.25 -18.07
CA ALA A 90 -0.12 7.06 -19.14
C ALA A 90 0.36 8.40 -19.73
N GLY A 91 1.58 8.80 -19.38
CA GLY A 91 2.27 9.89 -20.04
C GLY A 91 2.81 9.41 -21.39
N GLU A 92 3.03 10.33 -22.32
CA GLU A 92 3.49 10.07 -23.70
C GLU A 92 4.76 9.19 -23.76
N ASP A 93 5.55 9.14 -22.69
CA ASP A 93 6.78 8.34 -22.57
C ASP A 93 6.60 6.91 -22.00
N ASN A 94 5.38 6.48 -21.62
CA ASN A 94 5.11 5.13 -21.12
C ASN A 94 3.82 4.51 -21.69
N PRO A 95 3.84 4.08 -22.97
CA PRO A 95 2.65 3.60 -23.70
C PRO A 95 2.10 2.25 -23.22
N ARG A 96 2.72 1.60 -22.22
CA ARG A 96 2.21 0.37 -21.61
C ARG A 96 2.00 0.58 -20.12
N ASN A 97 1.07 1.47 -19.79
CA ASN A 97 0.49 1.47 -18.45
C ASN A 97 -0.71 0.49 -18.40
N PRO A 98 -0.53 -0.77 -17.96
CA PRO A 98 -1.64 -1.73 -17.88
C PRO A 98 -2.71 -1.30 -16.86
N VAL A 99 -2.38 -0.38 -15.93
CA VAL A 99 -3.32 0.18 -14.97
C VAL A 99 -4.42 0.97 -15.66
N VAL A 100 -4.11 1.73 -16.73
CA VAL A 100 -5.12 2.49 -17.48
C VAL A 100 -6.07 1.54 -18.23
N ALA A 101 -5.56 0.43 -18.75
CA ALA A 101 -6.36 -0.57 -19.45
C ALA A 101 -7.29 -1.37 -18.50
N LEU A 102 -6.97 -1.43 -17.21
CA LEU A 102 -7.78 -2.10 -16.18
C LEU A 102 -8.82 -1.19 -15.53
N MET A 103 -8.65 0.14 -15.63
CA MET A 103 -9.59 1.13 -15.08
C MET A 103 -10.63 1.64 -16.09
N ALA A 104 -10.54 1.23 -17.37
CA ALA A 104 -11.48 1.52 -18.44
C ALA A 104 -12.51 0.39 -18.59
#